data_AF-A0ABD0RPQ9-F1
#
_entry.id   AF-A0ABD0RPQ9-F1
#
_cell.length_a   1.000
_cell.length_b   1.000
_cell.length_c   1.000
_cell.angle_alpha   90.00
_cell.angle_beta   90.00
_cell.angle_gamma   90.00
#
_symmetry.space_group_name_H-M   'P 1'
#
loop_
_entity.id
_entity.type
_entity.pdbx_description
1 polymer ?
#
loop_
_entity_poly.entity_id
_entity_poly.type
_entity_poly.pdbx_seq_one_letter_code
_entity_poly.pdbx_strand_id
1 'polypeptide(L)'
;VSEQAEENKMTTSNLGIIFGPTLIKPRQLEAEVSLSSLVDYPHQARMVDLLIRHHQMIFDVPLSPVSPTSPTAPQPPLSRHSRSLMDIKE
;
A
#
# COMPACT_ATOMS: atom_id res chain seq x y z
N VAL A 1 15.58 -5.65 15.16
CA VAL A 1 14.85 -4.86 16.18
C VAL A 1 13.81 -5.71 16.89
N SER A 2 12.78 -6.19 16.17
CA SER A 2 11.69 -7.00 16.77
C SER A 2 12.14 -8.35 17.34
N GLU A 3 13.20 -8.94 16.81
CA GLU A 3 13.81 -10.17 17.35
C GLU A 3 14.40 -9.97 18.75
N GLN A 4 14.77 -8.73 19.10
CA GLN A 4 15.33 -8.35 20.40
C GLN A 4 14.27 -7.76 21.35
N ALA A 5 12.98 -8.10 21.14
CA ALA A 5 11.86 -7.55 21.88
C ALA A 5 11.91 -7.85 23.39
N GLU A 6 12.62 -8.89 23.82
CA GLU A 6 12.80 -9.19 25.24
C GLU A 6 13.58 -8.08 25.96
N GLU A 7 14.60 -7.50 25.33
CA GLU A 7 15.43 -6.45 25.90
C GLU A 7 14.82 -5.07 25.67
N ASN A 8 14.46 -4.76 24.42
CA ASN A 8 14.04 -3.41 24.03
C ASN A 8 12.52 -3.17 24.13
N LYS A 9 11.72 -4.21 24.40
CA LYS A 9 10.25 -4.17 24.51
C LYS A 9 9.53 -3.73 23.23
N MET A 10 10.18 -3.79 22.07
CA MET A 10 9.63 -3.41 20.77
C MET A 10 9.19 -4.63 19.99
N THR A 11 7.97 -5.08 20.24
CA THR A 11 7.32 -6.12 19.42
C THR A 11 7.02 -5.61 18.01
N THR A 12 6.77 -6.52 17.07
CA THR A 12 6.33 -6.16 15.71
C THR A 12 5.05 -5.32 15.71
N SER A 13 4.14 -5.58 16.67
CA SER A 13 2.94 -4.79 16.90
C SER A 13 3.26 -3.36 17.33
N ASN A 14 4.19 -3.16 18.27
CA ASN A 14 4.60 -1.82 18.72
C ASN A 14 5.22 -1.02 17.57
N LEU A 15 6.06 -1.69 16.77
CA LEU A 15 6.65 -1.09 15.56
C LEU A 15 5.57 -0.75 14.53
N GLY A 16 4.57 -1.60 14.35
CA GLY A 16 3.42 -1.32 13.48
C GLY A 16 2.66 -0.06 13.89
N ILE A 17 2.39 0.12 15.18
CA ILE A 17 1.70 1.32 15.70
C ILE A 17 2.50 2.60 15.40
N ILE A 18 3.81 2.58 15.61
CA ILE A 18 4.67 3.76 15.43
C ILE A 18 4.88 4.08 13.96
N PHE A 19 5.16 3.06 13.14
CA PHE A 19 5.55 3.26 11.75
C PHE A 19 4.37 3.21 10.77
N GLY A 20 3.24 2.62 11.13
CA GLY A 20 2.02 2.55 10.30
C GLY A 20 1.64 3.90 9.69
N PRO A 21 1.42 4.96 10.48
CA PRO A 21 1.06 6.29 9.98
C PRO A 21 2.11 6.93 9.07
N THR A 22 3.38 6.58 9.26
CA THR A 22 4.49 7.20 8.51
C THR A 22 4.78 6.48 7.20
N LEU A 23 4.67 5.15 7.19
CA LEU A 23 5.01 4.31 6.04
C LEU A 23 3.83 4.03 5.11
N ILE A 24 2.61 3.94 5.65
CA ILE A 24 1.42 3.60 4.87
C ILE A 24 0.55 4.84 4.70
N LYS A 25 0.86 5.63 3.66
CA LYS A 25 0.11 6.84 3.33
C LYS A 25 -1.14 6.50 2.49
N PRO A 26 -2.36 6.88 2.94
CA PRO A 26 -3.54 6.83 2.08
C PRO A 26 -3.32 7.68 0.82
N ARG A 27 -3.80 7.24 -0.33
CA ARG A 27 -3.64 7.97 -1.60
C ARG A 27 -4.30 9.36 -1.61
N GLN A 28 -5.22 9.62 -0.69
CA GLN A 28 -5.93 10.91 -0.57
C GLN A 28 -5.16 11.97 0.24
N LEU A 29 -3.96 11.64 0.75
CA LEU A 29 -3.16 12.44 1.68
C LEU A 29 -2.36 13.59 1.01
N GLU A 30 -2.91 14.22 -0.02
CA GLU A 30 -2.55 15.62 -0.34
C GLU A 30 -3.49 16.60 0.37
N ALA A 31 -4.69 16.15 0.75
CA ALA A 31 -5.55 16.89 1.67
C ALA A 31 -5.11 16.61 3.11
N GLU A 32 -5.15 17.64 3.96
CA GLU A 32 -4.79 17.55 5.38
C GLU A 32 -5.32 16.30 6.08
N VAL A 33 -4.57 15.83 7.08
CA VAL A 33 -4.95 14.72 7.97
C VAL A 33 -6.24 15.09 8.71
N SER A 34 -7.39 14.78 8.12
CA SER A 34 -8.69 14.89 8.79
C SER A 34 -8.78 13.84 9.90
N LEU A 35 -9.50 14.14 10.99
CA LEU A 35 -9.78 13.17 12.07
C LEU A 35 -10.39 11.87 11.55
N SER A 36 -11.06 11.92 10.39
CA SER A 36 -11.60 10.74 9.72
C SER A 36 -10.54 9.74 9.27
N SER A 37 -9.28 10.14 9.03
CA SER A 37 -8.21 9.21 8.64
C SER A 37 -7.68 8.37 9.81
N LEU A 38 -8.03 8.73 11.05
CA LEU A 38 -7.61 7.98 12.23
C LEU A 38 -8.17 6.54 12.24
N VAL A 39 -9.31 6.32 11.58
CA VAL A 39 -9.95 5.00 11.44
C VAL A 39 -9.10 4.03 10.62
N ASP A 40 -8.17 4.54 9.81
CA ASP A 40 -7.28 3.73 8.98
C ASP A 40 -6.03 3.27 9.74
N TYR A 41 -5.67 3.91 10.86
CA TYR A 41 -4.43 3.65 11.58
C TYR A 41 -4.29 2.20 12.09
N PRO A 42 -5.35 1.53 12.60
CA PRO A 42 -5.26 0.11 12.95
C PRO A 42 -4.89 -0.77 11.75
N HIS A 43 -5.40 -0.46 10.56
CA HIS A 43 -5.08 -1.19 9.33
C HIS A 43 -3.64 -0.92 8.90
N GLN A 44 -3.20 0.35 8.93
CA GLN A 44 -1.82 0.73 8.63
C GLN A 44 -0.82 0.03 9.57
N ALA A 45 -1.11 0.02 10.87
CA ALA A 45 -0.29 -0.66 11.87
C ALA A 45 -0.22 -2.17 11.61
N ARG A 46 -1.36 -2.80 11.28
CA ARG A 46 -1.41 -4.22 10.94
C ARG A 46 -0.66 -4.55 9.64
N MET A 47 -0.71 -3.67 8.64
CA MET A 47 0.10 -3.85 7.43
C MET A 47 1.59 -3.89 7.78
N VAL A 48 2.08 -2.93 8.57
CA VAL A 48 3.49 -2.89 8.96
C VAL A 48 3.88 -4.09 9.84
N ASP A 49 3.03 -4.50 10.79
CA ASP A 49 3.26 -5.71 11.60
C ASP A 49 3.45 -6.96 10.71
N LEU A 50 2.58 -7.14 9.71
CA LEU A 50 2.67 -8.26 8.76
C LEU A 50 3.93 -8.17 7.88
N LEU A 51 4.27 -6.98 7.39
CA LEU A 51 5.49 -6.75 6.60
C LEU A 51 6.74 -7.12 7.40
N ILE A 52 6.79 -6.79 8.70
CA ILE A 52 7.91 -7.14 9.57
C ILE A 52 7.96 -8.66 9.83
N ARG A 53 6.83 -9.27 10.23
CA ARG A 53 6.76 -10.72 10.52
C ARG A 53 7.12 -11.60 9.33
N HIS A 54 6.76 -11.17 8.13
CA HIS A 54 6.87 -11.98 6.92
C HIS A 54 7.87 -11.42 5.92
N HIS A 55 8.80 -10.56 6.36
CA HIS A 55 9.73 -9.86 5.47
C HIS A 55 10.49 -10.79 4.51
N GLN A 56 10.95 -11.96 4.96
CA GLN A 56 11.66 -12.92 4.11
C GLN A 56 10.76 -13.48 3.00
N MET A 57 9.51 -13.85 3.32
CA MET A 57 8.58 -14.36 2.31
C MET A 57 8.15 -13.28 1.31
N ILE A 58 8.13 -12.02 1.73
CA ILE A 58 7.65 -10.89 0.93
C ILE A 58 8.76 -10.33 0.05
N PHE A 59 9.98 -10.22 0.57
CA PHE A 59 11.09 -9.53 -0.11
C PHE A 59 12.21 -10.47 -0.58
N ASP A 60 12.43 -11.61 0.09
CA ASP A 60 13.50 -12.57 -0.27
C ASP A 60 12.99 -13.69 -1.18
N VAL A 61 11.95 -13.43 -1.97
CA VAL A 61 11.58 -14.32 -3.07
C VAL A 61 12.73 -14.30 -4.08
N PRO A 62 13.36 -15.45 -4.41
CA PRO A 62 14.32 -15.49 -5.49
C PRO A 62 13.61 -14.97 -6.73
N LEU A 63 14.15 -13.92 -7.35
CA LEU A 63 13.79 -13.54 -8.71
C LEU A 63 14.23 -14.72 -9.59
N SER A 64 13.44 -15.80 -9.61
CA SER A 64 13.50 -16.75 -10.71
C SER A 64 13.39 -15.89 -11.96
N PRO A 65 14.30 -16.02 -12.94
CA PRO A 65 14.28 -15.17 -14.10
C PRO A 65 12.94 -15.40 -14.79
N VAL A 66 11.97 -14.52 -14.52
CA VAL A 66 10.84 -14.31 -15.39
C VAL A 66 11.51 -13.87 -16.67
N SER A 67 11.63 -14.82 -17.58
CA SER A 67 12.17 -14.58 -18.91
C SER A 67 11.43 -13.34 -19.43
N PRO A 68 12.11 -12.31 -19.93
CA PRO A 68 11.43 -11.17 -20.51
C PRO A 68 10.66 -11.71 -21.72
N THR A 69 9.37 -12.02 -21.54
CA THR A 69 8.46 -12.26 -22.64
C THR A 69 8.26 -10.90 -23.30
N SER A 70 9.15 -10.64 -24.26
CA SER A 70 8.99 -9.86 -25.48
C SER A 70 7.81 -8.88 -25.50
N PRO A 71 8.03 -7.55 -25.62
CA PRO A 71 6.95 -6.63 -25.88
C PRO A 71 6.56 -6.72 -27.35
N THR A 72 5.55 -7.51 -27.69
CA THR A 72 4.87 -7.39 -29.00
C THR A 72 3.39 -7.72 -28.86
N ALA A 73 2.60 -6.70 -28.58
CA ALA A 73 1.25 -6.56 -29.10
C ALA A 73 0.85 -5.07 -29.02
N PRO A 74 0.46 -4.41 -30.14
CA PRO A 74 -0.02 -3.04 -30.10
C PRO A 74 -1.41 -3.03 -29.47
N GLN A 75 -1.55 -2.42 -28.29
CA GLN A 75 -2.85 -2.16 -27.69
C GLN A 75 -3.58 -1.09 -28.51
N PRO A 76 -4.86 -1.28 -28.87
CA PRO A 76 -5.63 -0.23 -29.53
C PRO A 76 -5.88 0.93 -28.54
N PRO A 77 -5.89 2.19 -28.99
CA PRO A 77 -6.11 3.32 -28.10
C PRO A 77 -7.51 3.25 -27.50
N LEU A 78 -7.58 3.16 -26.17
CA LEU A 78 -8.82 3.28 -25.40
C LEU A 78 -9.41 4.67 -25.66
N SER A 79 -10.41 4.70 -26.53
CA SER A 79 -11.14 5.91 -26.89
C SER A 79 -11.91 6.43 -25.68
N ARG A 80 -11.37 7.46 -25.03
CA ARG A 80 -11.95 8.17 -23.88
C ARG A 80 -13.19 8.95 -24.33
N HIS A 81 -14.32 8.26 -24.46
CA HIS A 81 -15.62 8.92 -24.64
C HIS A 81 -16.19 9.28 -23.26
N SER A 82 -15.80 10.43 -22.74
CA SER A 82 -16.56 11.15 -21.72
C SER A 82 -17.83 11.69 -22.39
N ARG A 83 -18.96 10.98 -22.27
CA ARG A 83 -20.27 11.61 -22.52
C ARG A 83 -20.64 12.40 -21.28
N SER A 84 -20.48 13.71 -21.39
CA SER A 84 -20.97 14.70 -20.45
C SER A 84 -22.49 14.60 -20.36
N LEU A 85 -23.01 14.32 -19.17
CA LEU A 85 -24.43 14.23 -18.88
C LEU A 85 -24.95 15.63 -18.53
N MET A 86 -25.04 16.47 -19.55
CA MET A 86 -25.69 17.78 -19.47
C MET A 86 -26.40 17.99 -20.79
N ASP A 87 -27.57 17.34 -20.93
CA ASP A 87 -28.67 17.71 -21.84
C ASP A 87 -29.82 16.70 -21.62
N ILE A 88 -30.59 16.89 -20.56
CA ILE A 88 -32.00 16.45 -20.51
C ILE A 88 -32.80 17.71 -20.22
N LYS A 89 -33.23 18.37 -21.28
CA LYS A 89 -34.29 19.37 -21.25
C LYS A 89 -35.15 19.18 -22.51
N GLU A 90 -36.46 19.21 -22.27
CA GLU A 90 -37.64 19.00 -23.14
C GLU A 90 -38.07 17.55 -23.31
#